data_AF-A0A3M8D6K3-F1
#
_entry.id   AF-A0A3M8D6K3-F1
#
_cell.length_a   1.000
_cell.length_b   1.000
_cell.length_c   1.000
_cell.angle_alpha   90.00
_cell.angle_beta   90.00
_cell.angle_gamma   90.00
#
_symmetry.space_group_name_H-M   'P 1'
#
loop_
_entity.id
_entity.type
_entity.pdbx_description
1 polymer ?
#
loop_
_entity_poly.entity_id
_entity_poly.type
_entity_poly.pdbx_seq_one_letter_code
_entity_poly.pdbx_strand_id
1 'polypeptide(L)' 'MRKIHFVLSVLPFVGSLVVINRVEPYVLGMPFVMFWAVLWMVLTSVCLLISNKLLTVEKEEE' A
#
# COMPACT_ATOMS: atom_id res chain seq x y z
N MET A 1 17.26 1.11 -9.44
CA MET A 1 16.50 1.97 -8.51
C MET A 1 15.12 2.40 -9.03
N ARG A 2 14.99 3.14 -10.15
CA ARG A 2 13.69 3.68 -10.64
C ARG A 2 12.51 2.69 -10.77
N LYS A 3 12.77 1.45 -11.20
CA LYS A 3 11.73 0.43 -11.38
C LYS A 3 11.08 0.01 -10.05
N ILE A 4 11.85 -0.03 -8.96
CA ILE A 4 11.37 -0.42 -7.63
C ILE A 4 10.41 0.63 -7.08
N HIS A 5 10.76 1.92 -7.19
CA HIS A 5 9.87 3.01 -6.82
C HIS A 5 8.56 2.99 -7.62
N PHE A 6 8.63 2.73 -8.92
CA PHE A 6 7.44 2.62 -9.77
C PHE A 6 6.53 1.47 -9.31
N VAL A 7 7.11 0.29 -9.04
CA VAL A 7 6.36 -0.86 -8.53
C VAL A 7 5.74 -0.56 -7.16
N LEU A 8 6.49 0.06 -6.23
CA LEU A 8 6.00 0.43 -4.89
C LEU A 8 4.85 1.45 -4.94
N SER A 9 4.79 2.29 -5.98
CA SER A 9 3.73 3.30 -6.14
C SER A 9 2.48 2.72 -6.81
N VAL A 10 2.66 1.83 -7.79
CA VAL A 10 1.54 1.23 -8.54
C VAL A 10 0.86 0.09 -7.77
N LEU A 11 1.61 -0.64 -6.95
CA LEU A 11 1.09 -1.76 -6.16
C LEU A 11 -0.10 -1.36 -5.24
N PRO A 12 0.00 -0.33 -4.38
CA PRO A 12 -1.13 0.08 -3.53
C PRO A 12 -2.32 0.59 -4.33
N PHE A 13 -2.06 1.27 -5.46
CA PHE A 13 -3.12 1.73 -6.35
C PHE A 13 -3.94 0.56 -6.91
N VAL A 14 -3.28 -0.41 -7.56
CA VAL A 14 -3.97 -1.55 -8.17
C VAL A 14 -4.64 -2.41 -7.11
N GLY A 15 -3.96 -2.66 -5.99
CA GLY A 15 -4.52 -3.47 -4.92
C GLY A 15 -5.76 -2.86 -4.25
N SER A 16 -5.81 -1.53 -4.13
CA SER A 16 -6.99 -0.82 -3.61
C SER A 16 -8.22 -0.96 -4.52
N LEU A 17 -8.02 -1.18 -5.83
CA LEU A 17 -9.10 -1.30 -6.82
C LEU A 17 -9.73 -2.71 -6.84
N VAL A 18 -9.07 -3.73 -6.27
CA VAL A 18 -9.59 -5.11 -6.22
C VAL A 18 -10.60 -5.27 -5.08
N VAL A 19 -11.59 -4.39 -5.03
CA VAL A 19 -12.70 -4.47 -4.09
C VAL A 19 -13.90 -5.06 -4.81
N ILE A 20 -14.29 -6.25 -4.38
CA ILE A 20 -15.65 -6.73 -4.66
C ILE A 20 -16.55 -6.02 -3.64
N ASN A 21 -17.57 -5.30 -4.12
CA ASN A 21 -18.50 -4.56 -3.27
C ASN A 21 -19.46 -5.54 -2.56
N ARG A 22 -18.96 -6.19 -1.51
CA ARG A 22 -19.68 -7.18 -0.71
C ARG A 22 -19.45 -6.92 0.76
N VAL A 23 -20.55 -6.90 1.49
CA VAL A 23 -20.59 -6.59 2.93
C VAL A 23 -20.09 -7.78 3.76
N GLU A 24 -20.29 -8.99 3.24
CA GLU A 24 -19.77 -10.23 3.82
C GLU A 24 -18.54 -10.71 3.05
N PRO A 25 -17.46 -11.14 3.75
CA PRO A 25 -17.36 -11.41 5.18
C PRO A 25 -17.10 -10.18 6.07
N TYR A 26 -17.21 -10.36 7.39
CA TYR A 26 -16.76 -9.37 8.37
C TYR A 26 -15.36 -9.73 8.88
N VAL A 27 -14.49 -8.71 9.02
CA VAL A 27 -13.14 -8.85 9.57
C VAL A 27 -12.97 -7.84 10.69
N LEU A 28 -12.53 -8.29 11.87
CA LEU A 28 -12.40 -7.44 13.07
C LEU A 28 -13.70 -6.69 13.44
N GLY A 29 -14.87 -7.27 13.15
CA GLY A 29 -16.17 -6.66 13.43
C GLY A 29 -16.64 -5.60 12.42
N MET A 30 -15.89 -5.37 11.33
CA MET A 30 -16.28 -4.45 10.25
C MET A 30 -16.44 -5.17 8.90
N PRO A 31 -17.28 -4.65 7.98
CA PRO A 31 -17.42 -5.19 6.64
C PRO A 31 -16.06 -5.30 5.92
N PHE A 32 -15.87 -6.35 5.12
CA PHE A 32 -14.60 -6.60 4.42
C PHE A 32 -14.10 -5.38 3.63
N VAL A 33 -15.00 -4.64 2.97
CA VAL A 33 -14.63 -3.44 2.21
C VAL A 33 -14.00 -2.35 3.10
N MET A 34 -14.51 -2.16 4.33
CA MET A 34 -13.95 -1.19 5.27
C MET A 34 -12.60 -1.65 5.77
N PHE A 35 -12.49 -2.93 6.16
CA PHE A 35 -11.20 -3.52 6.54
C PHE A 35 -10.16 -3.38 5.44
N TRP A 36 -10.54 -3.68 4.20
CA TRP A 36 -9.67 -3.60 3.03
C TRP A 36 -9.20 -2.18 2.76
N ALA A 37 -10.10 -1.19 2.86
CA ALA A 37 -9.74 0.22 2.71
C ALA A 37 -8.71 0.67 3.77
N VAL A 38 -8.93 0.31 5.04
CA VAL A 38 -8.01 0.63 6.14
C VAL A 38 -6.67 -0.11 5.95
N LEU A 39 -6.70 -1.37 5.54
CA LEU A 39 -5.50 -2.15 5.25
C LEU A 39 -4.64 -1.46 4.18
N TRP A 40 -5.24 -1.01 3.08
CA TRP A 40 -4.52 -0.29 2.02
C TRP A 40 -4.03 1.09 2.46
N MET A 41 -4.74 1.79 3.33
CA MET A 41 -4.25 3.03 3.93
C MET A 41 -2.94 2.80 4.70
N VAL A 42 -2.88 1.75 5.52
CA VAL A 42 -1.68 1.38 6.27
C VAL A 42 -0.56 0.93 5.32
N LEU A 43 -0.86 0.05 4.37
CA LEU A 43 0.12 -0.45 3.40
C LEU A 43 0.72 0.69 2.55
N THR A 44 -0.08 1.69 2.16
CA THR A 44 0.42 2.85 1.41
C THR A 44 1.41 3.66 2.24
N SER A 45 1.13 3.89 3.52
CA SER A 45 2.07 4.57 4.43
C SER A 45 3.39 3.79 4.55
N VAL A 46 3.32 2.46 4.67
CA VAL A 46 4.51 1.59 4.69
C VAL A 46 5.29 1.68 3.37
N CYS A 47 4.62 1.66 2.21
CA CYS A 47 5.26 1.84 0.91
C CYS A 47 5.97 3.20 0.79
N LEU A 48 5.36 4.28 1.32
CA LEU A 48 5.99 5.61 1.35
C LEU A 48 7.22 5.63 2.27
N LEU A 49 7.13 5.02 3.45
CA LEU A 49 8.28 4.91 4.37
C LEU A 49 9.44 4.14 3.74
N ILE A 50 9.15 2.99 3.11
CA ILE A 50 10.16 2.20 2.40
C ILE A 50 10.77 3.01 1.25
N SER A 51 9.93 3.69 0.45
CA SER A 51 10.41 4.55 -0.64
C SER A 51 11.31 5.67 -0.13
N ASN A 52 10.93 6.32 0.98
CA ASN A 52 11.73 7.38 1.59
C ASN A 52 13.08 6.86 2.06
N LYS A 53 13.11 5.69 2.72
CA LYS A 53 14.35 5.04 3.16
C LYS A 53 15.26 4.68 1.98
N LEU A 54 14.71 4.12 0.91
CA LEU A 54 15.48 3.82 -0.31
C LEU A 54 16.08 5.09 -0.94
N LEU A 55 15.31 6.18 -1.01
CA LEU A 55 15.81 7.47 -1.50
C LEU A 55 16.90 8.06 -0.58
N THR A 56 16.81 7.86 0.74
CA THR A 56 17.85 8.33 1.67
C THR A 56 19.13 7.52 1.54
N VAL A 57 19.04 6.20 1.34
CA VAL A 57 20.20 5.32 1.15
C VAL A 57 20.97 5.65 -0.14
N GLU A 58 20.28 5.91 -1.25
CA GLU A 58 20.93 6.29 -2.53
C GLU A 58 21.69 7.63 -2.41
N LYS A 59 21.27 8.52 -1.50
CA LYS A 59 21.94 9.81 -1.23
C LYS A 59 23.17 9.70 -0.34
N GLU A 60 23.33 8.61 0.42
CA GLU A 60 24.54 8.37 1.25
C GLU A 60 25.66 7.68 0.44
N GLU A 61 25.34 7.06 -0.70
CA GLU A 61 26.31 6.38 -1.57
C GLU A 61 26.91 7.31 -2.67
N GLU A 62 26.42 8.55 -2.79
CA GLU A 62 26.92 9.61 -3.70
C GLU A 62 27.78 10.64 -2.95
#